data_AF-A0A9W4SQW8-F1
#
_entry.id   AF-A0A9W4SQW8-F1
#
_cell.length_a   1.000
_cell.length_b   1.000
_cell.length_c   1.000
_cell.angle_alpha   90.00
_cell.angle_beta   90.00
_cell.angle_gamma   90.00
#
_symmetry.space_group_name_H-M   'P 1'
#
loop_
_entity.id
_entity.type
_entity.pdbx_description
1 polymer ?
#
loop_
_entity_poly.entity_id
_entity_poly.type
_entity_poly.pdbx_seq_one_letter_code
_entity_poly.pdbx_strand_id
1 'polypeptide(L)'
;MDDKQIRQRIYEYLISATLKDCSIIFAFQKSDYNGRGINTQGVSGLQSQFYNYSSIFQERLQQISLTETQSVIYHNYNGFYKHYIYKVNVIDLDPKPLAKLHYYKDLDTNIVKNYLKYAAIKKKCSE
;
A
#
# COMPACT_ATOMS: atom_id res chain seq x y z
N MET A 1 -17.77 9.32 31.06
CA MET A 1 -16.92 8.42 30.23
C MET A 1 -15.58 8.37 30.92
N ASP A 2 -15.00 7.19 31.12
CA ASP A 2 -13.75 7.05 31.87
C ASP A 2 -12.56 7.67 31.10
N ASP A 3 -11.69 8.40 31.79
CA ASP A 3 -10.53 9.09 31.21
C ASP A 3 -9.62 8.12 30.44
N LYS A 4 -9.53 6.88 30.92
CA LYS A 4 -8.76 5.81 30.26
C LYS A 4 -9.33 5.47 28.89
N GLN A 5 -10.65 5.39 28.77
CA GLN A 5 -11.34 5.08 27.51
C GLN A 5 -11.17 6.21 26.50
N ILE A 6 -11.21 7.46 26.95
CA ILE A 6 -10.99 8.63 26.08
C ILE A 6 -9.57 8.61 25.51
N ARG A 7 -8.55 8.39 26.37
CA ARG A 7 -7.16 8.31 25.92
C ARG A 7 -6.96 7.19 24.90
N GLN A 8 -7.52 6.02 25.15
CA GLN A 8 -7.43 4.90 24.20
C GLN A 8 -7.99 5.27 22.83
N ARG A 9 -9.18 5.88 22.77
CA ARG A 9 -9.78 6.31 21.50
C ARG A 9 -8.94 7.33 20.75
N ILE A 10 -8.28 8.25 21.48
CA ILE A 10 -7.37 9.22 20.88
C ILE A 10 -6.16 8.50 20.27
N TYR A 11 -5.55 7.54 20.97
CA TYR A 11 -4.44 6.76 20.42
C TYR A 11 -4.83 5.98 19.17
N GLU A 12 -5.95 5.26 19.23
CA GLU A 12 -6.49 4.51 18.08
C GLU A 12 -6.79 5.44 16.89
N TYR A 13 -7.32 6.63 17.15
CA TYR A 13 -7.55 7.64 16.12
C TYR A 13 -6.24 8.11 15.47
N LEU A 14 -5.20 8.40 16.24
CA LEU A 14 -3.90 8.84 15.70
C LEU A 14 -3.19 7.74 14.90
N ILE A 15 -3.31 6.49 15.34
CA ILE A 15 -2.83 5.32 14.56
C ILE A 15 -3.60 5.24 13.24
N SER A 16 -4.94 5.35 13.29
CA SER A 16 -5.77 5.35 12.08
C SER A 16 -5.41 6.50 11.13
N ALA A 17 -5.17 7.70 11.64
CA ALA A 17 -4.74 8.85 10.83
C ALA A 17 -3.37 8.62 10.18
N THR A 18 -2.46 7.92 10.86
CA THR A 18 -1.17 7.52 10.27
C THR A 18 -1.38 6.55 9.11
N LEU A 19 -2.19 5.51 9.30
CA LEU A 19 -2.45 4.48 8.28
C LEU A 19 -3.32 4.97 7.10
N LYS A 20 -4.12 6.02 7.28
CA LYS A 20 -4.88 6.66 6.19
C LYS A 20 -4.01 7.52 5.27
N ASP A 21 -2.93 8.07 5.82
CA ASP A 21 -2.02 9.00 5.12
C ASP A 21 -0.74 8.30 4.64
N CYS A 22 -0.54 7.01 4.92
CA CYS A 22 0.67 6.29 4.53
C CYS A 22 0.67 5.94 3.03
N SER A 23 1.86 5.70 2.47
CA SER A 23 2.02 5.31 1.06
C SER A 23 2.36 3.83 0.91
N ILE A 24 1.88 3.21 -0.16
CA ILE A 24 2.24 1.83 -0.56
C ILE A 24 3.11 1.89 -1.81
N ILE A 25 4.31 1.31 -1.74
CA ILE A 25 5.24 1.21 -2.87
C ILE A 25 5.26 -0.22 -3.40
N PHE A 26 5.05 -0.36 -4.70
CA PHE A 26 5.31 -1.59 -5.44
C PHE A 26 6.62 -1.46 -6.22
N ALA A 27 7.55 -2.37 -5.99
CA ALA A 27 8.77 -2.50 -6.77
C ALA A 27 8.66 -3.76 -7.64
N PHE A 28 8.74 -3.61 -8.96
CA PHE A 28 8.67 -4.72 -9.91
C PHE A 28 10.03 -4.94 -10.57
N GLN A 29 10.44 -6.21 -10.67
CA GLN A 29 11.59 -6.65 -11.44
C GLN A 29 11.11 -7.62 -12.51
N LYS A 30 11.47 -7.35 -13.77
CA LYS A 30 11.26 -8.30 -14.86
C LYS A 30 12.11 -9.54 -14.59
N SER A 31 11.49 -10.71 -14.59
CA SER A 31 12.21 -11.97 -14.50
C SER A 31 12.82 -12.31 -15.86
N ASP A 32 14.11 -12.60 -15.87
CA ASP A 32 14.87 -13.01 -17.07
C ASP A 32 14.61 -14.47 -17.47
N TYR A 33 13.41 -14.98 -17.19
CA TYR A 33 12.98 -16.30 -17.64
C TYR A 33 12.84 -16.30 -19.17
N ASN A 34 13.98 -16.45 -19.84
CA ASN A 34 14.07 -16.74 -21.26
C ASN A 34 13.59 -18.16 -21.44
N GLY A 35 12.28 -18.32 -21.68
CA GLY A 35 11.69 -19.56 -22.14
C GLY A 35 12.24 -19.94 -23.53
N ARG A 36 13.49 -20.42 -23.58
CA ARG A 36 13.88 -21.38 -24.61
C ARG A 36 13.22 -22.70 -24.22
N GLY A 37 12.36 -23.20 -25.11
CA GLY A 37 11.44 -24.31 -24.84
C GLY A 37 12.08 -25.47 -24.08
N ILE A 38 11.51 -25.79 -22.93
CA ILE A 38 11.77 -27.04 -22.23
C ILE A 38 11.02 -28.11 -23.02
N ASN A 39 11.76 -28.89 -23.81
CA ASN A 39 11.29 -30.20 -24.23
C ASN A 39 11.02 -31.02 -22.96
N THR A 40 9.84 -31.62 -22.93
CA THR A 40 9.34 -32.58 -21.95
C THR A 40 10.42 -33.57 -21.51
N GLN A 41 10.77 -33.54 -20.21
CA GLN A 41 10.85 -34.68 -19.28
C GLN A 41 11.71 -34.29 -18.07
N GLY A 42 11.15 -34.39 -16.85
CA GLY A 42 11.93 -34.27 -15.61
C GLY A 42 11.25 -33.43 -14.55
N VAL A 43 10.39 -34.06 -13.76
CA VAL A 43 9.92 -33.56 -12.46
C VAL A 43 11.09 -33.58 -11.50
N SER A 44 11.61 -32.42 -11.08
CA SER A 44 12.16 -32.14 -9.73
C SER A 44 12.94 -30.81 -9.70
N GLY A 45 12.59 -29.93 -8.77
CA GLY A 45 13.50 -28.90 -8.27
C GLY A 45 13.44 -27.52 -8.91
N LEU A 46 12.30 -26.82 -8.79
CA LEU A 46 12.33 -25.34 -8.74
C LEU A 46 12.84 -24.93 -7.35
N GLN A 47 14.12 -25.19 -7.08
CA GLN A 47 14.80 -24.65 -5.91
C GLN A 47 15.22 -23.22 -6.26
N SER A 48 14.44 -22.27 -5.74
CA SER A 48 14.67 -20.84 -5.79
C SER A 48 16.12 -20.49 -5.40
N GLN A 49 17.00 -20.35 -6.40
CA GLN A 49 18.31 -19.74 -6.25
C GLN A 49 18.25 -18.31 -6.77
N PHE A 50 17.73 -17.38 -5.96
CA PHE A 50 17.92 -15.96 -6.18
C PHE A 50 18.09 -15.24 -4.84
N TYR A 51 19.30 -15.32 -4.28
CA TYR A 51 19.73 -14.41 -3.22
C TYR A 51 21.03 -13.74 -3.66
N ASN A 52 20.91 -12.52 -4.16
CA ASN A 52 21.91 -11.46 -3.99
C ASN A 52 21.22 -10.13 -4.30
N TYR A 53 20.39 -9.68 -3.35
CA TYR A 53 19.96 -8.30 -3.33
C TYR A 53 21.11 -7.44 -2.80
N SER A 54 21.47 -6.39 -3.56
CA SER A 54 22.37 -5.34 -3.08
C SER A 54 21.81 -4.72 -1.80
N SER A 55 22.60 -4.72 -0.74
CA SER A 55 22.31 -4.15 0.60
C SER A 55 22.06 -2.63 0.63
N ILE A 56 22.00 -1.98 -0.53
CA ILE A 56 22.06 -0.52 -0.67
C ILE A 56 20.78 0.19 -0.18
N PHE A 57 19.67 -0.53 0.05
CA PHE A 57 18.39 0.07 0.46
C PHE A 57 17.96 -0.22 1.90
N GLN A 58 18.80 -0.82 2.74
CA GLN A 58 18.41 -1.24 4.09
C GLN A 58 18.49 -0.14 5.18
N GLU A 59 19.08 1.01 4.89
CA GLU A 59 19.29 2.02 5.92
C GLU A 59 18.20 3.12 5.88
N ARG A 60 17.31 3.08 6.89
CA ARG A 60 16.51 4.20 7.45
C ARG A 60 15.01 4.29 7.17
N LEU A 61 14.40 3.45 6.35
CA LEU A 61 12.95 3.47 6.27
C LEU A 61 12.38 2.48 7.30
N GLN A 62 11.52 2.98 8.21
CA GLN A 62 10.68 2.18 9.10
C GLN A 62 9.66 1.40 8.25
N GLN A 63 10.15 0.47 7.42
CA GLN A 63 9.36 -0.32 6.49
C GLN A 63 8.81 -1.52 7.23
N ILE A 64 7.49 -1.62 7.27
CA ILE A 64 6.85 -2.91 7.46
C ILE A 64 6.95 -3.59 6.09
N SER A 65 7.97 -4.44 5.91
CA SER A 65 8.04 -5.34 4.76
C SER A 65 6.94 -6.39 4.95
N LEU A 66 5.76 -6.11 4.38
CA LEU A 66 4.75 -7.15 4.17
C LEU A 66 5.45 -8.24 3.33
N THR A 67 5.50 -9.45 3.86
CA THR A 67 6.12 -10.68 3.30
C THR A 67 6.41 -10.64 1.81
N GLU A 68 7.62 -11.06 1.39
CA GLU A 68 7.99 -11.31 -0.01
C GLU A 68 6.93 -12.16 -0.72
N THR A 69 5.90 -11.49 -1.23
CA THR A 69 4.78 -12.15 -1.88
C THR A 69 5.20 -12.20 -3.33
N GLN A 70 6.00 -13.22 -3.66
CA GLN A 70 6.33 -13.56 -5.04
C GLN A 70 5.04 -14.06 -5.71
N SER A 71 4.15 -13.15 -6.12
CA SER A 71 3.03 -13.52 -6.96
C SER A 71 3.37 -13.22 -8.42
N VAL A 72 3.18 -14.24 -9.25
CA VAL A 72 3.53 -14.21 -10.67
C VAL A 72 2.33 -13.65 -11.43
N ILE A 73 2.46 -12.45 -11.98
CA ILE A 73 1.45 -11.89 -12.89
C ILE A 73 1.74 -12.39 -14.31
N TYR A 74 0.80 -13.09 -14.91
CA TYR A 74 0.86 -13.49 -16.32
C TYR A 74 0.17 -12.42 -17.18
N HIS A 75 0.95 -11.71 -17.99
CA HIS A 75 0.39 -10.90 -19.08
C HIS A 75 0.61 -11.62 -20.41
N ASN A 76 -0.50 -11.95 -21.09
CA ASN A 76 -0.48 -12.52 -22.44
C ASN A 76 -0.43 -11.39 -23.47
N TYR A 77 0.72 -11.22 -24.11
CA TYR A 77 0.86 -10.44 -25.34
C TYR A 77 1.43 -11.36 -26.41
N ASN A 78 0.65 -11.65 -27.45
CA ASN A 78 1.09 -12.44 -28.61
C ASN A 78 1.71 -13.80 -28.26
N GLY A 79 1.23 -14.49 -27.22
CA GLY A 79 1.73 -15.80 -26.81
C GLY A 79 3.04 -15.77 -26.00
N PHE A 80 3.56 -14.59 -25.64
CA PHE A 80 4.71 -14.45 -24.75
C PHE A 80 4.25 -14.13 -23.33
N TYR A 81 4.59 -15.00 -22.39
CA TYR A 81 4.41 -14.74 -20.96
C TYR A 81 5.59 -13.92 -20.44
N LYS A 82 5.31 -12.72 -19.91
CA LYS A 82 6.30 -11.95 -19.16
C LYS A 82 6.08 -12.18 -17.67
N HIS A 83 7.13 -12.60 -16.98
CA HIS A 83 7.12 -12.81 -15.54
C HIS A 83 7.69 -11.57 -14.84
N TYR A 84 7.03 -11.14 -13.77
CA TYR A 84 7.52 -10.09 -12.89
C TYR A 84 7.55 -10.60 -11.46
N ILE A 85 8.64 -10.34 -10.77
CA ILE A 85 8.76 -10.49 -9.32
C ILE A 85 8.47 -9.11 -8.75
N TYR A 86 7.69 -9.01 -7.67
CA TYR A 86 7.48 -7.73 -7.01
C TYR A 86 7.63 -7.80 -5.51
N LYS A 87 7.93 -6.64 -4.93
CA LYS A 87 7.95 -6.39 -3.49
C LYS A 87 7.02 -5.24 -3.16
N VAL A 88 6.24 -5.38 -2.10
CA VAL A 88 5.33 -4.34 -1.59
C VAL A 88 5.85 -3.82 -0.27
N ASN A 89 5.94 -2.50 -0.13
CA ASN A 89 6.35 -1.86 1.11
C ASN A 89 5.34 -0.78 1.50
N VAL A 90 5.13 -0.60 2.79
CA VAL A 90 4.42 0.56 3.35
C VAL A 90 5.45 1.54 3.90
N ILE A 91 5.33 2.81 3.55
CA ILE A 91 6.21 3.91 3.98
C ILE A 91 5.37 5.06 4.56
N ASP A 92 6.03 6.11 5.05
CA ASP A 92 5.40 7.31 5.65
C ASP A 92 4.57 7.00 6.91
N LEU A 93 5.10 6.12 7.77
CA LEU A 93 4.46 5.66 9.01
C LEU A 93 4.75 6.56 10.23
N ASP A 94 5.06 7.84 10.00
CA ASP A 94 5.35 8.77 11.08
C ASP A 94 4.09 9.06 11.92
N PRO A 95 4.19 9.01 13.26
CA PRO A 95 3.04 9.19 14.13
C PRO A 95 2.46 10.60 13.99
N LYS A 96 1.13 10.68 13.85
CA LYS A 96 0.44 11.97 13.79
C LYS A 96 0.46 12.66 15.15
N PRO A 97 0.79 13.97 15.22
CA PRO A 97 0.89 14.68 16.48
C PRO A 97 -0.50 14.95 17.08
N LEU A 98 -0.64 14.74 18.39
CA LEU A 98 -1.88 14.99 19.13
C LEU A 98 -2.40 16.44 18.96
N ALA A 99 -1.49 17.41 18.85
CA ALA A 99 -1.83 18.82 18.68
C ALA A 99 -2.68 19.11 17.42
N LYS A 100 -2.66 18.22 16.42
CA LYS A 100 -3.46 18.36 15.19
C LYS A 100 -4.90 17.84 15.33
N LEU A 101 -5.29 17.26 16.45
CA LEU A 101 -6.63 16.67 16.62
C LEU A 101 -7.76 17.69 16.37
N HIS A 102 -7.60 18.92 16.88
CA HIS A 102 -8.55 20.00 16.63
C HIS A 102 -8.61 20.39 15.14
N TYR A 103 -7.45 20.50 14.51
CA TYR A 103 -7.36 20.78 13.07
C TYR A 103 -8.10 19.71 12.23
N TYR A 104 -7.93 18.42 12.55
CA TYR A 104 -8.61 17.34 11.82
C TYR A 104 -10.12 17.41 11.96
N LYS A 105 -10.63 17.76 13.14
CA LYS A 105 -12.07 17.98 13.37
C LYS A 105 -12.61 19.12 12.52
N ASP A 106 -11.90 20.25 12.48
CA ASP A 106 -12.33 21.41 11.71
C ASP A 106 -12.29 21.12 10.20
N LEU A 107 -11.26 20.40 9.75
CA LEU A 107 -11.14 19.94 8.37
C LEU A 107 -12.30 19.02 7.97
N ASP A 108 -12.63 18.01 8.79
CA ASP A 108 -13.74 17.09 8.54
C ASP A 108 -15.08 17.84 8.48
N THR A 109 -15.32 18.75 9.42
CA THR A 109 -16.51 19.61 9.45
C THR A 109 -16.64 20.42 8.16
N ASN A 110 -15.54 20.99 7.66
CA ASN A 110 -15.52 21.76 6.42
C ASN A 110 -15.76 20.89 5.19
N ILE A 111 -15.19 19.68 5.14
CA ILE A 111 -15.42 18.71 4.07
C ILE A 111 -16.91 18.35 4.00
N VAL A 112 -17.52 17.95 5.12
CA VAL A 112 -18.94 17.57 5.19
C VAL A 112 -19.84 18.76 4.83
N LYS A 113 -19.58 19.94 5.38
CA LYS A 113 -20.34 21.15 5.09
C LYS A 113 -20.30 21.48 3.59
N ASN A 114 -19.13 21.41 2.97
CA ASN A 114 -18.99 21.67 1.54
C ASN A 114 -19.68 20.60 0.70
N TYR A 115 -19.52 19.32 1.03
CA TYR A 115 -20.20 18.22 0.35
C TYR A 115 -21.73 18.40 0.36
N LEU A 116 -22.31 18.71 1.52
CA LEU A 116 -23.75 18.95 1.67
C LEU A 116 -24.22 20.18 0.89
N LYS A 117 -23.43 21.27 0.90
CA LYS A 117 -23.71 22.47 0.10
C LYS A 117 -23.76 22.13 -1.39
N TYR A 118 -22.80 21.37 -1.91
CA TYR A 118 -22.79 20.96 -3.32
C TYR A 118 -23.95 20.01 -3.67
N ALA A 119 -24.26 19.06 -2.80
CA ALA A 119 -25.38 18.13 -3.01
C ALA A 119 -26.73 18.88 -3.10
N ALA A 120 -26.92 19.92 -2.29
CA ALA A 120 -28.10 20.77 -2.33
C ALA A 120 -28.21 21.59 -3.63
N ILE A 121 -27.07 22.05 -4.18
CA ILE A 121 -27.03 22.80 -5.44
C ILE A 121 -27.37 21.90 -6.63
N LYS A 122 -26.81 20.67 -6.71
CA LYS A 122 -27.09 19.74 -7.82
C LYS A 122 -28.58 19.40 -7.97
N LYS A 123 -29.32 19.30 -6.86
CA LYS A 123 -30.76 19.04 -6.88
C LYS A 123 -31.59 20.18 -7.50
N LYS A 124 -31.09 21.42 -7.47
CA LYS A 124 -31.77 22.59 -8.05
C LYS A 124 -31.59 22.73 -9.57
N CYS A 125 -30.65 22.00 -10.18
CA CYS A 125 -30.38 22.05 -11.62
C CYS A 125 -31.03 20.90 -12.41
N SER A 126 -31.84 20.08 -11.74
CA SER A 126 -32.58 18.96 -12.32
C SER A 126 -34.10 19.16 -12.31
N GLU A 127 -34.56 20.36 -11.99
CA GLU A 127 -35.94 20.86 -12.16
C GLU A 127 -35.96 21.90 -13.28
#